data_AF-A0A0A1XD73-F1
#
_entry.id   AF-A0A0A1XD73-F1
#
_cell.length_a   1.000
_cell.length_b   1.000
_cell.length_c   1.000
_cell.angle_alpha   90.00
_cell.angle_beta   90.00
_cell.angle_gamma   90.00
#
_symmetry.space_group_name_H-M   'P 1'
#
loop_
_entity.id
_entity.type
_entity.pdbx_description
1 polymer ?
#
loop_
_entity_poly.entity_id
_entity_poly.type
_entity_poly.pdbx_seq_one_letter_code
_entity_poly.pdbx_strand_id
1 'polypeptide(L)'
;MLKYDYGKRIKTMVNREIALEQREVAISKLSHKYHEKLVDLEERFRQQNTRFQKINKKIEMENKKYDEMKKTIDIWKNRISEIQNEAQRCVAEAVHKRQQLINQLDEIHTLKLATNTYINLNALPERIQGVFVYETEVGNSWHPFCFEPLSHTPEEVQQIIWGNSENAMVYSEAWERLVFRSVREMLQQLTKGS
;
A
#
# COMPACT_ATOMS: atom_id res chain seq x y z
N MET A 1 -11.02 73.78 94.36
CA MET A 1 -10.55 72.48 93.85
C MET A 1 -10.89 72.31 92.36
N LEU A 2 -10.33 73.11 91.44
CA LEU A 2 -10.74 73.06 90.01
C LEU A 2 -9.62 73.25 88.97
N LYS A 3 -8.57 74.05 89.19
CA LYS A 3 -7.53 74.29 88.14
C LYS A 3 -6.61 73.10 87.84
N TYR A 4 -6.23 72.32 88.86
CA TYR A 4 -5.27 71.22 88.73
C TYR A 4 -5.85 69.97 88.01
N ASP A 5 -7.18 69.84 88.02
CA ASP A 5 -7.88 68.67 87.45
C ASP A 5 -8.09 68.81 85.93
N TYR A 6 -8.37 70.03 85.45
CA TYR A 6 -8.40 70.35 84.02
C TYR A 6 -7.06 70.09 83.33
N GLY A 7 -5.94 70.46 83.96
CA GLY A 7 -4.60 70.21 83.40
C GLY A 7 -4.30 68.71 83.21
N LYS A 8 -4.72 67.86 84.16
CA LYS A 8 -4.61 66.39 84.04
C LYS A 8 -5.48 65.83 82.92
N ARG A 9 -6.72 66.32 82.80
CA ARG A 9 -7.63 65.95 81.69
C ARG A 9 -7.06 66.31 80.33
N ILE A 10 -6.57 67.54 80.15
CA ILE A 10 -5.95 68.00 78.89
C ILE A 10 -4.74 67.13 78.54
N LYS A 11 -3.82 66.91 79.50
CA LYS A 11 -2.66 66.04 79.29
C LYS A 11 -3.07 64.61 78.87
N THR A 12 -4.14 64.08 79.44
CA THR A 12 -4.66 62.75 79.09
C THR A 12 -5.26 62.70 77.69
N MET A 13 -5.96 63.77 77.27
CA MET A 13 -6.46 63.88 75.89
C MET A 13 -5.31 63.97 74.88
N VAL A 14 -4.33 64.84 75.13
CA VAL A 14 -3.14 64.97 74.26
C VAL A 14 -2.39 63.65 74.14
N ASN A 15 -2.17 62.92 75.25
CA ASN A 15 -1.52 61.62 75.20
C ASN A 15 -2.33 60.57 74.40
N ARG A 16 -3.67 60.63 74.45
CA ARG A 16 -4.53 59.75 73.65
C ARG A 16 -4.45 60.09 72.17
N GLU A 17 -4.41 61.36 71.83
CA GLU A 17 -4.25 61.85 70.46
C GLU A 17 -2.91 61.38 69.87
N ILE A 18 -1.81 61.57 70.60
CA ILE A 18 -0.49 61.04 70.22
C ILE A 18 -0.53 59.52 70.00
N ALA A 19 -1.21 58.77 70.87
CA ALA A 19 -1.33 57.32 70.74
C ALA A 19 -2.20 56.91 69.52
N LEU A 20 -3.21 57.69 69.17
CA LEU A 20 -4.03 57.49 67.97
C LEU A 20 -3.22 57.75 66.71
N GLU A 21 -2.50 58.87 66.63
CA GLU A 21 -1.59 59.17 65.51
C GLU A 21 -0.57 58.05 65.29
N GLN A 22 0.04 57.54 66.36
CA GLN A 22 0.97 56.41 66.26
C GLN A 22 0.32 55.15 65.67
N ARG A 23 -0.94 54.86 66.04
CA ARG A 23 -1.69 53.73 65.49
C ARG A 23 -2.08 53.97 64.02
N GLU A 24 -2.49 55.17 63.65
CA GLU A 24 -2.79 55.52 62.26
C GLU A 24 -1.56 55.37 61.36
N VAL A 25 -0.39 55.81 61.83
CA VAL A 25 0.89 55.61 61.13
C VAL A 25 1.21 54.11 60.99
N ALA A 26 1.00 53.32 62.04
CA ALA A 26 1.22 51.87 62.00
C ALA A 26 0.29 51.18 61.00
N ILE A 27 -1.01 51.52 61.00
CA ILE A 27 -2.01 51.00 60.05
C ILE A 27 -1.64 51.40 58.62
N SER A 28 -1.24 52.65 58.41
CA SER A 28 -0.85 53.15 57.09
C SER A 28 0.37 52.40 56.53
N LYS A 29 1.40 52.15 57.36
CA LYS A 29 2.56 51.33 56.98
C LYS A 29 2.16 49.89 56.64
N LEU A 30 1.27 49.30 57.44
CA LEU A 30 0.80 47.94 57.22
C LEU A 30 -0.02 47.82 55.92
N SER A 31 -0.90 48.78 55.69
CA SER A 31 -1.72 48.91 54.47
C SER A 31 -0.83 49.02 53.23
N HIS A 32 0.16 49.92 53.27
CA HIS A 32 1.13 50.07 52.19
C HIS A 32 1.89 48.77 51.89
N LYS A 33 2.40 48.10 52.92
CA LYS A 33 3.10 46.80 52.78
C LYS A 33 2.21 45.72 52.17
N TYR A 34 0.94 45.65 52.54
CA TYR A 34 0.02 44.68 51.94
C TYR A 34 -0.33 45.03 50.49
N HIS A 35 -0.46 46.32 50.18
CA HIS A 35 -0.70 46.77 48.82
C HIS A 35 0.45 46.41 47.89
N GLU A 36 1.70 46.66 48.29
CA GLU A 36 2.89 46.25 47.52
C GLU A 36 2.93 44.74 47.26
N LYS A 37 2.64 43.93 48.28
CA LYS A 37 2.59 42.46 48.14
C LYS A 37 1.50 42.00 47.20
N LEU A 38 0.35 42.66 47.23
CA LEU A 38 -0.79 42.31 46.38
C LEU A 38 -0.47 42.62 44.92
N VAL A 39 0.11 43.79 44.63
CA VAL A 39 0.58 44.16 43.29
C VAL A 39 1.61 43.16 42.77
N ASP A 40 2.60 42.78 43.58
CA ASP A 40 3.61 41.79 43.18
C ASP A 40 3.01 40.39 42.93
N LEU A 41 2.01 39.97 43.72
CA LEU A 41 1.29 38.72 43.48
C LEU A 41 0.47 38.75 42.19
N GLU A 42 -0.22 39.86 41.90
CA GLU A 42 -0.97 40.03 40.66
C GLU A 42 -0.07 40.01 39.43
N GLU A 43 1.08 40.68 39.50
CA GLU A 43 2.12 40.67 38.47
C GLU A 43 2.60 39.23 38.19
N ARG A 44 2.98 38.49 39.25
CA ARG A 44 3.42 37.10 39.15
C ARG A 44 2.33 36.19 38.58
N PHE A 45 1.09 36.34 39.03
CA PHE A 45 -0.04 35.58 38.51
C PHE A 45 -0.25 35.86 37.02
N ARG A 46 -0.22 37.13 36.60
CA ARG A 46 -0.38 37.51 35.18
C ARG A 46 0.71 36.89 34.31
N GLN A 47 1.96 36.90 34.78
CA GLN A 47 3.09 36.28 34.08
C GLN A 47 2.94 34.75 33.98
N GLN A 48 2.55 34.08 35.07
CA GLN A 48 2.29 32.64 35.07
C GLN A 48 1.13 32.25 34.15
N ASN A 49 0.02 32.98 34.22
CA ASN A 49 -1.14 32.74 33.37
C ASN A 49 -0.80 32.89 31.88
N THR A 50 0.01 33.90 31.53
CA THR A 50 0.50 34.08 30.15
C THR A 50 1.37 32.91 29.69
N ARG A 51 2.24 32.39 30.56
CA ARG A 51 3.06 31.20 30.26
C ARG A 51 2.18 29.95 30.08
N PHE A 52 1.21 29.76 30.97
CA PHE A 52 0.27 28.64 30.90
C PHE A 52 -0.52 28.67 29.58
N GLN A 53 -1.06 29.82 29.18
CA GLN A 53 -1.77 29.97 27.91
C GLN A 53 -0.89 29.65 26.70
N LYS A 54 0.40 30.05 26.71
CA LYS A 54 1.35 29.69 25.65
C LYS A 54 1.59 28.19 25.57
N ILE A 55 1.68 27.51 26.71
CA ILE A 55 1.85 26.05 26.78
C ILE A 55 0.60 25.35 26.25
N ASN A 56 -0.60 25.75 26.70
CA ASN A 56 -1.85 25.18 26.21
C ASN A 56 -1.99 25.30 24.69
N LYS A 57 -1.70 26.47 24.13
CA LYS A 57 -1.71 26.66 22.67
C LYS A 57 -0.74 25.71 21.95
N LYS A 58 0.45 25.48 22.51
CA LYS A 58 1.40 24.50 21.94
C LYS A 58 0.86 23.08 21.99
N ILE A 59 0.28 22.68 23.13
CA ILE A 59 -0.33 21.36 23.29
C ILE A 59 -1.46 21.16 22.28
N GLU A 60 -2.35 22.13 22.11
CA GLU A 60 -3.43 22.08 21.12
C GLU A 60 -2.91 21.91 19.69
N MET A 61 -1.83 22.63 19.32
CA MET A 61 -1.21 22.49 18.00
C MET A 61 -0.58 21.11 17.80
N GLU A 62 0.15 20.59 18.79
CA GLU A 62 0.78 19.27 18.71
C GLU A 62 -0.26 18.14 18.68
N ASN A 63 -1.36 18.26 19.43
CA ASN A 63 -2.46 17.29 19.37
C ASN A 63 -3.08 17.23 17.96
N LYS A 64 -3.29 18.38 17.30
CA LYS A 64 -3.79 18.41 15.91
C LYS A 64 -2.83 17.72 14.94
N LYS A 65 -1.53 17.98 15.06
CA LYS A 65 -0.51 17.30 14.24
C LYS A 65 -0.52 15.79 14.47
N TYR A 66 -0.65 15.37 15.72
CA TYR A 66 -0.72 13.95 16.07
C TYR A 66 -1.95 13.28 15.44
N ASP A 67 -3.12 13.93 15.49
CA ASP A 67 -4.34 13.41 14.87
C ASP A 67 -4.22 13.33 13.34
N GLU A 68 -3.61 14.33 12.71
CA GLU A 68 -3.31 14.30 11.27
C GLU A 68 -2.37 13.15 10.92
N MET A 69 -1.29 12.99 11.68
CA MET A 69 -0.31 11.91 11.47
C MET A 69 -0.94 10.53 11.66
N LYS A 70 -1.83 10.38 12.65
CA LYS A 70 -2.59 9.15 12.87
C LYS A 70 -3.47 8.81 11.67
N LYS A 71 -4.20 9.78 11.12
CA LYS A 71 -4.99 9.59 9.88
C LYS A 71 -4.11 9.17 8.71
N THR A 72 -2.95 9.80 8.54
CA THR A 72 -2.00 9.44 7.47
C THR A 72 -1.50 8.01 7.64
N ILE A 73 -1.15 7.60 8.87
CA ILE A 73 -0.73 6.22 9.15
C ILE A 73 -1.84 5.22 8.80
N ASP A 74 -3.09 5.50 9.16
CA ASP A 74 -4.21 4.60 8.87
C ASP A 74 -4.46 4.48 7.35
N ILE A 75 -4.35 5.58 6.59
CA ILE A 75 -4.41 5.56 5.12
C ILE A 75 -3.30 4.67 4.54
N TRP A 76 -2.06 4.82 5.02
CA TRP A 76 -0.94 4.02 4.52
C TRP A 76 -1.08 2.55 4.88
N LYS A 77 -1.57 2.21 6.06
CA LYS A 77 -1.86 0.82 6.44
C LYS A 77 -2.86 0.17 5.48
N ASN A 78 -3.95 0.87 5.16
CA ASN A 78 -4.95 0.38 4.21
C ASN A 78 -4.34 0.18 2.81
N ARG A 79 -3.57 1.17 2.33
CA ARG A 79 -2.91 1.09 1.02
C ARG A 79 -1.88 -0.04 0.94
N ILE A 80 -1.12 -0.27 2.00
CA ILE A 80 -0.17 -1.39 2.07
C ILE A 80 -0.92 -2.72 2.02
N SER A 81 -2.04 -2.86 2.74
CA SER A 81 -2.89 -4.05 2.71
C SER A 81 -3.44 -4.32 1.30
N GLU A 82 -3.94 -3.29 0.62
CA GLU A 82 -4.42 -3.39 -0.77
C GLU A 82 -3.31 -3.86 -1.72
N ILE A 83 -2.13 -3.24 -1.65
CA ILE A 83 -0.98 -3.62 -2.49
C ILE A 83 -0.55 -5.06 -2.20
N GLN A 84 -0.55 -5.48 -0.94
CA GLN A 84 -0.18 -6.84 -0.56
C GLN A 84 -1.18 -7.87 -1.09
N ASN A 85 -2.47 -7.58 -1.02
CA ASN A 85 -3.52 -8.43 -1.58
C ASN A 85 -3.41 -8.53 -3.10
N GLU A 86 -3.17 -7.42 -3.79
CA GLU A 86 -3.00 -7.41 -5.24
C GLU A 86 -1.73 -8.17 -5.66
N ALA A 87 -0.62 -7.98 -4.95
CA ALA A 87 0.60 -8.72 -5.20
C ALA A 87 0.41 -10.23 -5.01
N GLN A 88 -0.31 -10.66 -3.96
CA GLN A 88 -0.65 -12.06 -3.75
C GLN A 88 -1.52 -12.62 -4.88
N ARG A 89 -2.51 -11.86 -5.37
CA ARG A 89 -3.31 -12.24 -6.53
C ARG A 89 -2.47 -12.41 -7.78
N CYS A 90 -1.62 -11.43 -8.10
CA CYS A 90 -0.74 -11.50 -9.27
C CYS A 90 0.19 -12.70 -9.21
N VAL A 91 0.77 -13.00 -8.03
CA VAL A 91 1.62 -14.17 -7.84
C VAL A 91 0.82 -15.47 -8.04
N ALA A 92 -0.37 -15.58 -7.45
CA ALA A 92 -1.22 -16.75 -7.61
C ALA A 92 -1.63 -16.98 -9.07
N GLU A 93 -2.01 -15.92 -9.79
CA GLU A 93 -2.34 -15.98 -11.21
C GLU A 93 -1.12 -16.37 -12.07
N ALA A 94 0.07 -15.83 -11.78
CA ALA A 94 1.29 -16.18 -12.49
C ALA A 94 1.70 -17.65 -12.26
N VAL A 95 1.58 -18.14 -11.02
CA VAL A 95 1.83 -19.55 -10.68
C VAL A 95 0.83 -20.46 -11.41
N HIS A 96 -0.45 -20.09 -11.42
CA HIS A 96 -1.48 -20.86 -12.11
C HIS A 96 -1.23 -20.93 -13.62
N LYS A 97 -0.95 -19.79 -14.26
CA LYS A 97 -0.61 -19.72 -15.70
C LYS A 97 0.63 -20.55 -16.02
N ARG A 98 1.66 -20.48 -15.17
CA ARG A 98 2.87 -21.29 -15.34
C ARG A 98 2.57 -22.79 -15.23
N GLN A 99 1.73 -23.20 -14.27
CA GLN A 99 1.35 -24.61 -14.13
C GLN A 99 0.55 -25.10 -15.34
N GLN A 100 -0.37 -24.28 -15.86
CA GLN A 100 -1.09 -24.59 -17.09
C GLN A 100 -0.15 -24.78 -18.27
N LEU A 101 0.84 -23.90 -18.44
CA LEU A 101 1.85 -24.02 -19.51
C LEU A 101 2.70 -25.29 -19.36
N ILE A 102 3.12 -25.64 -18.14
CA ILE A 102 3.87 -26.88 -17.89
C ILE A 102 3.03 -28.10 -18.29
N ASN A 103 1.77 -28.16 -17.85
CA ASN A 103 0.88 -29.27 -18.19
C ASN A 103 0.67 -29.39 -19.71
N GLN A 104 0.48 -28.25 -20.40
CA GLN A 104 0.36 -28.24 -21.87
C GLN A 104 1.62 -28.76 -22.57
N LEU A 105 2.81 -28.37 -22.08
CA LEU A 105 4.08 -28.85 -22.63
C LEU A 105 4.26 -30.36 -22.41
N ASP A 106 3.85 -30.87 -21.25
CA ASP A 106 3.88 -32.31 -20.95
C ASP A 106 2.91 -33.11 -21.84
N GLU A 107 1.70 -32.58 -22.09
CA GLU A 107 0.74 -33.17 -23.03
C GLU A 107 1.31 -33.20 -24.46
N ILE A 108 1.89 -32.09 -24.92
CA ILE A 108 2.55 -32.01 -26.23
C ILE A 108 3.71 -32.99 -26.32
N HIS A 109 4.54 -33.11 -25.28
CA HIS A 109 5.63 -34.08 -25.25
C HIS A 109 5.12 -35.52 -25.37
N THR A 110 4.04 -35.85 -24.67
CA THR A 110 3.39 -37.17 -24.76
C THR A 110 2.86 -37.44 -26.17
N LEU A 111 2.24 -36.43 -26.80
CA LEU A 111 1.79 -36.54 -28.19
C LEU A 111 2.94 -36.74 -29.16
N LYS A 112 4.05 -35.99 -29.01
CA LYS A 112 5.26 -36.14 -29.84
C LYS A 112 5.78 -37.57 -29.83
N LEU A 113 5.82 -38.20 -28.65
CA LEU A 113 6.25 -39.59 -28.49
C LEU A 113 5.22 -40.57 -29.06
N ALA A 114 3.93 -40.37 -28.81
CA ALA A 114 2.88 -41.27 -29.27
C ALA A 114 2.73 -41.29 -30.80
N THR A 115 2.86 -40.11 -31.44
CA THR A 115 2.69 -39.96 -32.89
C THR A 115 4.02 -39.84 -33.63
N ASN A 116 5.17 -39.98 -32.97
CA ASN A 116 6.50 -39.80 -33.58
C ASN A 116 6.60 -38.51 -34.44
N THR A 117 5.94 -37.44 -34.00
CA THR A 117 5.84 -36.18 -34.74
C THR A 117 6.58 -35.10 -33.98
N TYR A 118 7.55 -34.44 -34.61
CA TYR A 118 8.42 -33.46 -33.98
C TYR A 118 8.28 -32.11 -34.69
N ILE A 119 7.89 -31.08 -33.94
CA ILE A 119 7.69 -29.72 -34.48
C ILE A 119 8.92 -28.86 -34.19
N ASN A 120 9.36 -28.11 -35.20
CA ASN A 120 10.40 -27.11 -35.08
C ASN A 120 9.84 -25.83 -34.46
N LEU A 121 10.21 -25.57 -33.21
CA LEU A 121 9.78 -24.36 -32.48
C LEU A 121 10.50 -23.08 -32.93
N ASN A 122 11.57 -23.20 -33.74
CA ASN A 122 12.30 -22.07 -34.29
C ASN A 122 11.81 -21.67 -35.70
N ALA A 123 10.74 -22.30 -36.19
CA ALA A 123 10.12 -21.90 -37.44
C ALA A 123 9.53 -20.48 -37.32
N LEU A 124 9.45 -19.77 -38.45
CA LEU A 124 8.79 -18.46 -38.50
C LEU A 124 7.33 -18.59 -38.01
N PRO A 125 6.79 -17.60 -37.28
CA PRO A 125 5.46 -17.70 -36.68
C PRO A 125 4.36 -18.06 -37.70
N GLU A 126 4.53 -17.61 -38.94
CA GLU A 126 3.59 -17.78 -40.05
C GLU A 126 3.52 -19.21 -40.62
N ARG A 127 4.45 -20.11 -40.23
CA ARG A 127 4.55 -21.46 -40.78
C ARG A 127 4.77 -22.49 -39.69
N ILE A 128 4.08 -23.63 -39.82
CA ILE A 128 4.32 -24.81 -38.98
C ILE A 128 5.27 -25.72 -39.74
N GLN A 129 6.41 -26.04 -39.14
CA GLN A 129 7.42 -26.93 -39.70
C GLN A 129 7.72 -28.07 -38.73
N GLY A 130 7.94 -29.26 -39.27
CA GLY A 130 8.26 -30.41 -38.44
C GLY A 130 8.65 -31.63 -39.26
N VAL A 131 8.83 -32.74 -38.56
CA VAL A 131 9.15 -34.04 -39.14
C VAL A 131 8.30 -35.11 -38.47
N PHE A 132 7.62 -35.91 -39.28
CA PHE A 132 6.95 -37.12 -38.86
C PHE A 132 7.85 -38.33 -39.14
N VAL A 133 7.94 -39.27 -38.19
CA VAL A 133 8.76 -40.47 -38.32
C VAL A 133 7.85 -41.69 -38.24
N TYR A 134 7.89 -42.55 -39.25
CA TYR A 134 7.27 -43.85 -39.17
C TYR A 134 8.30 -44.97 -39.36
N GLU A 135 8.13 -46.01 -38.55
CA GLU A 135 8.95 -47.21 -38.59
C GLU A 135 8.54 -48.07 -39.79
N THR A 136 9.52 -48.51 -40.56
CA THR A 136 9.35 -49.44 -41.68
C THR A 136 10.19 -50.69 -41.45
N GLU A 137 9.94 -51.75 -42.22
CA GLU A 137 10.70 -53.01 -42.13
C GLU A 137 12.22 -52.85 -42.31
N VAL A 138 12.66 -51.73 -42.91
CA VAL A 138 14.07 -51.43 -43.23
C VAL A 138 14.67 -50.36 -42.29
N GLY A 139 13.88 -49.82 -41.35
CA GLY A 139 14.30 -48.78 -40.40
C GLY A 139 13.34 -47.58 -40.35
N ASN A 140 13.82 -46.45 -39.80
CA ASN A 140 12.99 -45.26 -39.60
C ASN A 140 13.02 -44.34 -40.82
N SER A 141 11.85 -43.97 -41.31
CA SER A 141 11.68 -43.05 -42.42
C SER A 141 11.20 -41.69 -41.93
N TRP A 142 11.89 -40.62 -42.37
CA TRP A 142 11.68 -39.25 -41.89
C TRP A 142 10.96 -38.42 -42.95
N HIS A 143 9.80 -37.89 -42.60
CA HIS A 143 8.91 -37.14 -43.50
C HIS A 143 8.80 -35.69 -43.04
N PRO A 144 9.59 -34.77 -43.61
CA PRO A 144 9.51 -33.36 -43.27
C PRO A 144 8.22 -32.75 -43.84
N PHE A 145 7.61 -31.84 -43.08
CA PHE A 145 6.45 -31.06 -43.51
C PHE A 145 6.65 -29.58 -43.17
N CYS A 146 6.05 -28.71 -43.99
CA CYS A 146 6.03 -27.27 -43.80
C CYS A 146 4.77 -26.70 -44.45
N PHE A 147 3.91 -26.03 -43.68
CA PHE A 147 2.68 -25.44 -44.22
C PHE A 147 2.29 -24.16 -43.48
N GLU A 148 1.44 -23.35 -44.12
CA GLU A 148 0.85 -22.14 -43.54
C GLU A 148 -0.49 -22.50 -42.86
N PRO A 149 -0.60 -22.39 -41.53
CA PRO A 149 -1.76 -22.90 -40.79
C PRO A 149 -3.08 -22.15 -41.09
N LEU A 150 -3.04 -20.95 -41.67
CA LEU A 150 -4.22 -20.19 -42.08
C LEU A 150 -4.73 -20.56 -43.48
N SER A 151 -3.90 -21.24 -44.28
CA SER A 151 -4.18 -21.54 -45.70
C SER A 151 -4.79 -22.93 -45.90
N HIS A 152 -4.93 -23.71 -44.83
CA HIS A 152 -5.35 -25.12 -44.89
C HIS A 152 -6.48 -25.45 -43.90
N THR A 153 -7.37 -26.36 -44.28
CA THR A 153 -8.36 -26.91 -43.34
C THR A 153 -7.70 -27.91 -42.38
N PRO A 154 -8.29 -28.21 -41.21
CA PRO A 154 -7.74 -29.20 -40.28
C PRO A 154 -7.53 -30.58 -40.93
N GLU A 155 -8.40 -30.98 -41.86
CA GLU A 155 -8.30 -32.25 -42.59
C GLU A 155 -7.12 -32.26 -43.56
N GLU A 156 -6.88 -31.14 -44.27
CA GLU A 156 -5.71 -30.98 -45.14
C GLU A 156 -4.41 -31.01 -44.34
N VAL A 157 -4.38 -30.37 -43.17
CA VAL A 157 -3.23 -30.39 -42.26
C VAL A 157 -2.92 -31.82 -41.81
N GLN A 158 -3.94 -32.61 -41.47
CA GLN A 158 -3.76 -34.02 -41.10
C GLN A 158 -3.14 -34.83 -42.24
N GLN A 159 -3.61 -34.65 -43.47
CA GLN A 159 -3.06 -35.34 -44.64
C GLN A 159 -1.62 -34.91 -44.93
N ILE A 160 -1.29 -33.63 -44.78
CA ILE A 160 0.08 -33.10 -44.99
C ILE A 160 1.07 -33.69 -43.99
N ILE A 161 0.67 -33.84 -42.71
CA ILE A 161 1.58 -34.28 -41.64
C ILE A 161 1.67 -35.80 -41.55
N TRP A 162 0.52 -36.48 -41.63
CA TRP A 162 0.43 -37.91 -41.30
C TRP A 162 -0.02 -38.80 -42.46
N GLY A 163 -0.46 -38.23 -43.59
CA GLY A 163 -0.94 -38.99 -44.73
C GLY A 163 -2.03 -39.99 -44.34
N ASN A 164 -1.78 -41.28 -44.59
CA ASN A 164 -2.69 -42.39 -44.27
C ASN A 164 -2.35 -43.10 -42.93
N SER A 165 -1.58 -42.47 -42.03
CA SER A 165 -1.21 -43.09 -40.76
C SER A 165 -2.42 -43.19 -39.82
N GLU A 166 -2.91 -44.42 -39.61
CA GLU A 166 -4.04 -44.69 -38.69
C GLU A 166 -3.71 -44.34 -37.23
N ASN A 167 -2.46 -44.55 -36.80
CA ASN A 167 -2.04 -44.25 -35.43
C ASN A 167 -2.08 -42.74 -35.14
N ALA A 168 -1.63 -41.91 -36.09
CA ALA A 168 -1.63 -40.47 -35.90
C ALA A 168 -3.02 -39.83 -36.06
N MET A 169 -3.90 -40.45 -36.85
CA MET A 169 -5.32 -40.05 -36.97
C MET A 169 -6.05 -40.07 -35.61
N VAL A 170 -5.74 -41.03 -34.73
CA VAL A 170 -6.34 -41.14 -33.38
C VAL A 170 -6.01 -39.94 -32.48
N TYR A 171 -4.85 -39.30 -32.70
CA TYR A 171 -4.37 -38.16 -31.92
C TYR A 171 -4.56 -36.82 -32.62
N SER A 172 -5.21 -36.80 -33.79
CA SER A 172 -5.37 -35.62 -34.63
C SER A 172 -6.11 -34.47 -33.92
N GLU A 173 -7.18 -34.78 -33.18
CA GLU A 173 -7.93 -33.80 -32.39
C GLU A 173 -7.09 -33.20 -31.25
N ALA A 174 -6.23 -34.01 -30.62
CA ALA A 174 -5.35 -33.56 -29.55
C ALA A 174 -4.26 -32.61 -30.07
N TRP A 175 -3.69 -32.90 -31.25
CA TRP A 175 -2.76 -32.02 -31.94
C TRP A 175 -3.40 -30.70 -32.40
N GLU A 176 -4.62 -30.78 -32.95
CA GLU A 176 -5.38 -29.59 -33.34
C GLU A 176 -5.63 -28.70 -32.13
N ARG A 177 -6.09 -29.26 -31.01
CA ARG A 177 -6.42 -28.53 -29.79
C ARG A 177 -5.19 -27.87 -29.14
N LEU A 178 -4.08 -28.58 -29.04
CA LEU A 178 -2.92 -28.15 -28.25
C LEU A 178 -1.87 -27.36 -29.03
N VAL A 179 -1.84 -27.51 -30.35
CA VAL A 179 -0.76 -26.96 -31.17
C VAL A 179 -1.30 -26.15 -32.34
N PHE A 180 -2.08 -26.75 -33.24
CA PHE A 180 -2.42 -26.06 -34.49
C PHE A 180 -3.42 -24.92 -34.29
N ARG A 181 -4.45 -25.12 -33.47
CA ARG A 181 -5.40 -24.06 -33.10
C ARG A 181 -4.70 -22.90 -32.38
N SER A 182 -3.83 -23.19 -31.42
CA SER A 182 -3.12 -22.17 -30.67
C SER A 182 -2.22 -21.30 -31.56
N VAL A 183 -1.52 -21.91 -32.52
CA VAL A 183 -0.72 -21.18 -33.52
C VAL A 183 -1.62 -20.35 -34.44
N ARG A 184 -2.75 -20.90 -34.89
CA ARG A 184 -3.72 -20.20 -35.73
C ARG A 184 -4.32 -18.97 -35.04
N GLU A 185 -4.72 -19.11 -33.78
CA GLU A 185 -5.27 -18.02 -32.98
C GLU A 185 -4.25 -16.91 -32.73
N MET A 186 -2.98 -17.25 -32.44
CA MET A 186 -1.89 -16.28 -32.31
C MET A 186 -1.72 -15.46 -33.59
N LEU A 187 -1.69 -16.11 -34.76
CA LEU A 187 -1.54 -15.44 -36.05
C LEU A 187 -2.75 -14.56 -36.42
N GLN A 188 -3.96 -14.97 -36.03
CA GLN A 188 -5.16 -14.16 -36.21
C GLN A 188 -5.19 -12.91 -35.33
N GLN A 189 -4.58 -12.97 -34.13
CA GLN A 189 -4.45 -11.78 -33.27
C GLN A 189 -3.41 -10.80 -33.81
N LEU A 190 -2.27 -11.30 -34.32
CA LEU A 190 -1.24 -10.47 -34.93
C LEU A 190 -1.73 -9.73 -36.18
N THR A 191 -2.56 -10.36 -37.00
CA THR A 191 -3.14 -9.77 -38.21
C THR A 191 -4.27 -8.76 -37.93
N LYS A 192 -4.92 -8.80 -36.76
CA LYS A 192 -5.94 -7.81 -36.34
C LYS A 192 -5.36 -6.60 -35.60
N GLY A 193 -4.12 -6.68 -35.15
CA GLY A 193 -3.42 -5.62 -34.41
C GLY A 193 -2.54 -4.71 -35.28
N SER A 194 -2.44 -4.96 -36.59
CA SER A 194 -1.82 -4.11 -37.62
C SER A 194 -2.87 -3.37 -38.42
#